data_AF-A0A973CNC2-F1
#
_entry.id   AF-A0A973CNC2-F1
#
_cell.length_a   1.000
_cell.length_b   1.000
_cell.length_c   1.000
_cell.angle_alpha   90.00
_cell.angle_beta   90.00
_cell.angle_gamma   90.00
#
_symmetry.space_group_name_H-M   'P 1'
#
loop_
_entity.id
_entity.type
_entity.pdbx_description
1 polymer ?
#
loop_
_entity_poly.entity_id
_entity_poly.type
_entity_poly.pdbx_seq_one_letter_code
_entity_poly.pdbx_strand_id
1 'polypeptide(L)' 'MNTIKGQVELLENKHKVECGWCGSLLHEGAQPASHGICKECLDEQLAIAKTLKKMKLL' A
#
# COMPACT_ATOMS: atom_id res chain seq x y z
N MET A 1 -34.12 27.05 17.26
CA MET A 1 -33.80 25.83 16.49
C MET A 1 -32.90 26.24 15.34
N ASN A 2 -31.58 26.21 15.52
CA ASN A 2 -30.62 26.59 14.48
C ASN A 2 -29.89 25.34 14.02
N THR A 3 -30.27 24.90 12.82
CA THR A 3 -29.82 23.68 12.17
C THR A 3 -28.34 23.80 11.84
N ILE A 4 -27.52 23.00 12.53
CA ILE A 4 -26.10 22.80 12.27
C ILE A 4 -26.00 22.23 10.85
N LYS A 5 -25.69 23.09 9.86
CA LYS A 5 -25.42 22.65 8.49
C LYS A 5 -24.18 21.78 8.54
N GLY A 6 -24.42 20.48 8.46
CA GLY A 6 -23.46 19.42 8.69
C GLY A 6 -22.18 19.62 7.90
N GLN A 7 -21.08 19.63 8.64
CA GLN A 7 -19.80 19.09 8.20
C GLN A 7 -20.02 17.61 7.83
N VAL A 8 -20.52 17.37 6.62
CA VAL A 8 -20.50 16.04 6.01
C VAL A 8 -20.04 16.23 4.57
N GLU A 9 -18.93 16.94 4.37
CA GLU A 9 -18.00 16.49 3.36
C GLU A 9 -17.53 15.12 3.86
N LEU A 10 -18.21 14.09 3.35
CA LEU A 10 -17.73 12.72 3.38
C LEU A 10 -16.27 12.80 2.95
N LEU A 11 -15.36 12.71 3.92
CA LEU A 11 -14.03 12.22 3.70
C LEU A 11 -14.25 10.87 3.02
N GLU A 12 -14.29 10.86 1.69
CA GLU A 12 -14.02 9.70 0.87
C GLU A 12 -12.58 9.30 1.19
N ASN A 13 -12.34 8.80 2.41
CA ASN A 13 -11.21 7.97 2.73
C ASN A 13 -11.45 6.71 1.89
N LYS A 14 -11.15 6.80 0.59
CA LYS A 14 -11.11 5.67 -0.31
C LYS A 14 -9.99 4.81 0.24
N HIS A 15 -10.36 3.88 1.10
CA HIS A 15 -9.42 2.97 1.68
C HIS A 15 -8.70 2.29 0.53
N LYS A 16 -7.39 2.31 0.56
CA LYS A 16 -6.57 1.81 -0.54
C LYS A 16 -5.54 0.85 0.03
N VAL A 17 -5.18 -0.12 -0.78
CA VAL A 17 -4.01 -0.95 -0.55
C VAL A 17 -2.91 -0.37 -1.40
N GLU A 18 -1.84 0.10 -0.77
CA GLU A 18 -0.65 0.58 -1.46
C GLU A 18 0.49 -0.40 -1.28
N CYS A 19 1.40 -0.42 -2.24
CA CYS A 19 2.67 -1.10 -2.09
C CYS A 19 3.46 -0.40 -0.98
N GLY A 20 3.81 -1.12 0.08
CA GLY A 20 4.60 -0.58 1.18
C GLY A 20 6.03 -0.19 0.78
N TRP A 21 6.48 -0.57 -0.43
CA TRP A 21 7.83 -0.30 -0.92
C TRP A 21 7.88 0.92 -1.84
N CYS A 22 7.04 0.97 -2.88
CA CYS A 22 7.05 2.03 -3.89
C CYS A 22 5.85 2.97 -3.82
N GLY A 23 4.87 2.70 -2.96
CA GLY A 23 3.64 3.51 -2.84
C GLY A 23 2.64 3.31 -3.99
N SER A 24 2.90 2.43 -4.96
CA SER A 24 1.96 2.15 -6.05
C SER A 24 0.64 1.59 -5.51
N LEU A 25 -0.48 2.08 -6.04
CA LEU A 25 -1.81 1.59 -5.72
C LEU A 25 -1.95 0.13 -6.19
N LEU A 26 -2.29 -0.76 -5.26
CA LEU A 26 -2.55 -2.18 -5.53
C LEU A 26 -4.05 -2.46 -5.65
N HIS A 27 -4.87 -1.83 -4.81
CA HIS A 27 -6.32 -2.05 -4.81
C HIS A 27 -7.06 -0.83 -4.24
N GLU A 28 -8.20 -0.47 -4.84
CA GLU A 28 -9.11 0.56 -4.34
C GLU A 28 -10.21 -0.04 -3.45
N GLY A 29 -10.66 0.68 -2.43
CA GLY A 29 -11.84 0.33 -1.62
C GLY A 29 -11.67 -0.76 -0.56
N ALA A 30 -10.44 -1.13 -0.15
CA ALA A 30 -10.24 -2.20 0.84
C ALA A 30 -10.27 -1.66 2.28
N GLN A 31 -11.28 -2.02 3.10
CA GLN A 31 -11.27 -1.79 4.55
C GLN A 31 -10.81 -3.04 5.31
N PRO A 32 -9.84 -2.93 6.25
CA PRO A 32 -9.07 -1.72 6.59
C PRO A 32 -8.07 -1.35 5.49
N ALA A 33 -7.64 -0.08 5.46
CA ALA A 33 -6.49 0.32 4.65
C ALA A 33 -5.30 -0.58 5.04
N SER A 34 -4.66 -1.17 4.03
CA SER A 34 -3.62 -2.18 4.23
C SER A 34 -2.43 -1.90 3.31
N HIS A 35 -1.32 -2.60 3.55
CA HIS A 35 -0.14 -2.51 2.70
C HIS A 35 0.15 -3.89 2.13
N GLY A 36 0.50 -3.92 0.84
CA GLY A 36 1.01 -5.11 0.16
C GLY A 36 2.40 -4.86 -0.43
N ILE A 37 2.90 -5.80 -1.22
CA ILE A 37 4.10 -5.60 -2.06
C ILE A 37 3.66 -5.83 -3.51
N CYS A 38 3.92 -4.87 -4.40
CA CYS A 38 3.65 -5.03 -5.82
C CYS A 38 4.55 -6.10 -6.43
N LYS A 39 4.16 -6.64 -7.60
CA LYS A 39 4.90 -7.73 -8.24
C LYS A 39 6.34 -7.30 -8.57
N GLU A 40 6.52 -6.07 -9.05
CA GLU A 40 7.79 -5.50 -9.45
C GLU A 40 8.76 -5.43 -8.26
N CYS A 41 8.33 -4.81 -7.16
CA CYS A 41 9.14 -4.74 -5.94
C CYS A 41 9.42 -6.14 -5.37
N LEU A 42 8.45 -7.07 -5.43
CA LEU A 42 8.68 -8.45 -4.99
C LEU A 42 9.76 -9.14 -5.84
N ASP A 43 9.70 -9.01 -7.16
CA ASP A 43 10.67 -9.60 -8.09
C ASP A 43 12.08 -9.01 -7.85
N GLU A 44 12.19 -7.70 -7.64
CA GLU A 44 13.45 -7.03 -7.30
C GLU A 44 14.05 -7.55 -5.99
N GLN A 45 13.23 -7.65 -4.93
CA GLN A 45 13.69 -8.18 -3.64
C GLN A 45 14.14 -9.64 -3.76
N LEU A 46 13.44 -10.46 -4.56
CA LEU A 46 13.85 -11.84 -4.82
C LEU A 46 15.15 -11.93 -5.60
N ALA A 47 15.38 -11.03 -6.57
CA ALA A 47 16.64 -10.96 -7.32
C ALA A 47 17.82 -10.55 -6.42
N ILE A 48 17.62 -9.56 -5.55
CA ILE A 48 18.60 -9.14 -4.54
C ILE A 48 18.91 -10.31 -3.59
N ALA A 49 17.88 -10.96 -3.03
CA ALA A 49 18.07 -12.09 -2.12
C ALA A 49 18.84 -13.25 -2.76
N LYS A 50 18.59 -13.56 -4.04
CA LYS A 50 19.36 -14.56 -4.79
C LYS A 50 20.82 -14.16 -4.95
N THR A 51 21.08 -12.88 -5.23
CA THR A 51 22.44 -12.35 -5.38
C THR A 51 23.21 -12.43 -4.07
N LEU A 52 22.58 -12.01 -2.96
CA LEU A 52 23.17 -12.07 -1.62
C LEU A 52 23.49 -13.51 -1.20
N LYS A 53 22.60 -14.47 -1.47
CA LYS A 53 22.87 -15.90 -1.25
C LYS A 53 24.06 -16.40 -2.07
N LYS A 54 24.18 -16.00 -3.34
CA LYS A 54 25.33 -16.34 -4.19
C LYS A 54 26.64 -15.77 -3.63
N MET A 55 26.58 -14.59 -3.01
CA MET A 55 27.71 -13.93 -2.35
C MET A 55 27.99 -14.45 -0.94
N LYS A 56 27.20 -15.40 -0.42
CA LYS A 56 27.25 -15.90 0.98
C LYS A 56 27.08 -14.78 2.02
N LEU A 57 26.28 -13.77 1.69
CA LEU A 57 25.95 -12.65 2.59
C LEU A 57 24.61 -12.87 3.33
N LEU A 58 23.90 -13.95 3.00
CA LEU A 58 22.67 -14.45 3.62
C LEU A 58 22.70 -15.97 3.67
#